data_AF-A0A952VF52-F1
#
_entry.id   AF-A0A952VF52-F1
#
_cell.length_a   1.000
_cell.length_b   1.000
_cell.length_c   1.000
_cell.angle_alpha   90.00
_cell.angle_beta   90.00
_cell.angle_gamma   90.00
#
_symmetry.space_group_name_H-M   'P 1'
#
loop_
_entity.id
_entity.type
_entity.pdbx_description
1 polymer ?
#
loop_
_entity_poly.entity_id
_entity_poly.type
_entity_poly.pdbx_seq_one_letter_code
_entity_poly.pdbx_strand_id
1 'polypeptide(L)'
;MADVEPTKKAKRIYTKHGFSASKKIVSVSGYKAVDGRSALALELKAERAGLIAALGGPAEISSQEMSIIEMICMKRIRRKPIQEWALLNRDALFNRRNKCLAPIALQLEQLEESEVRLLKELGLKRKPKQVSLSDYLNGNGKAKPNPAPPSPSGSDNGQGCGVQEVQVHELENQETHGPNGSSTGSETTETGASEVTT
;
A
#
# COMPACT_ATOMS: atom_id res chain seq x y z
N MET A 1 22.58 30.02 71.20
CA MET A 1 21.87 30.10 69.90
C MET A 1 21.81 28.69 69.36
N ALA A 2 20.67 28.02 69.46
CA ALA A 2 20.50 26.65 68.97
C ALA A 2 19.82 26.71 67.60
N ASP A 3 20.55 26.29 66.57
CA ASP A 3 20.07 26.18 65.19
C ASP A 3 18.95 25.13 65.11
N VAL A 4 17.78 25.55 64.64
CA VAL A 4 16.63 24.67 64.39
C VAL A 4 16.72 24.17 62.96
N GLU A 5 17.08 22.90 62.78
CA GLU A 5 17.10 22.29 61.44
C GLU A 5 15.68 22.16 60.86
N PRO A 6 15.49 22.46 59.55
CA PRO A 6 14.18 22.42 58.93
C PRO A 6 13.71 20.97 58.72
N THR A 7 12.59 20.61 59.33
CA THR A 7 11.98 19.28 59.19
C THR A 7 11.45 19.09 57.76
N LYS A 8 11.93 18.04 57.09
CA LYS A 8 11.51 17.69 55.72
C LYS A 8 10.03 17.30 55.71
N LYS A 9 9.21 18.07 55.00
CA LYS A 9 7.76 17.82 54.86
C LYS A 9 7.50 16.48 54.17
N ALA A 10 6.53 15.72 54.69
CA ALA A 10 6.16 14.42 54.15
C ALA A 10 5.69 14.51 52.68
N LYS A 11 6.18 13.61 51.83
CA LYS A 11 5.87 13.58 50.40
C LYS A 11 4.44 13.07 50.20
N ARG A 12 3.55 13.93 49.71
CA ARG A 12 2.14 13.59 49.42
C ARG A 12 2.06 12.51 48.34
N ILE A 13 1.38 11.41 48.65
CA ILE A 13 1.12 10.32 47.70
C ILE A 13 -0.02 10.77 46.79
N TYR A 14 0.28 10.97 45.50
CA TYR A 14 -0.74 11.26 44.49
C TYR A 14 -1.37 9.95 44.02
N THR A 15 -2.66 9.75 44.30
CA THR A 15 -3.47 8.71 43.68
C THR A 15 -3.67 9.07 42.21
N LYS A 16 -3.16 8.23 41.30
CA LYS A 16 -3.32 8.43 39.86
C LYS A 16 -4.77 8.10 39.47
N HIS A 17 -5.62 9.11 39.38
CA HIS A 17 -6.95 8.94 38.79
C HIS A 17 -6.83 8.71 37.28
N GLY A 18 -7.69 7.83 36.73
CA GLY A 18 -7.71 7.51 35.30
C GLY A 18 -8.06 8.70 34.38
N PHE A 19 -8.55 9.82 34.93
CA PHE A 19 -8.98 10.98 34.17
C PHE A 19 -7.91 11.56 33.24
N SER A 20 -6.65 11.64 33.69
CA SER A 20 -5.55 12.16 32.86
C SER A 20 -5.19 11.20 31.72
N ALA A 21 -5.34 9.89 31.92
CA ALA A 21 -5.19 8.89 30.87
C ALA A 21 -6.34 8.99 29.86
N SER A 22 -7.60 9.05 30.34
CA SER A 22 -8.77 9.22 29.47
C SER A 22 -8.70 10.52 28.66
N LYS A 23 -8.30 11.64 29.30
CA LYS A 23 -8.10 12.92 28.62
C LYS A 23 -7.08 12.82 27.50
N LYS A 24 -5.96 12.12 27.73
CA LYS A 24 -4.93 11.89 26.69
C LYS A 24 -5.50 11.08 25.53
N ILE A 25 -6.18 9.97 25.80
CA ILE A 25 -6.76 9.10 24.77
C ILE A 25 -7.75 9.88 23.88
N VAL A 26 -8.64 10.68 24.49
CA VAL A 26 -9.61 11.49 23.73
C VAL A 26 -8.91 12.57 22.91
N SER A 27 -7.90 13.24 23.50
CA SER A 27 -7.16 14.31 22.81
C SER A 27 -6.30 13.83 21.64
N VAL A 28 -5.94 12.55 21.65
CA VAL A 28 -5.02 11.92 20.68
C VAL A 28 -5.82 10.86 19.92
N SER A 29 -6.86 11.28 19.20
CA SER A 29 -7.65 10.42 18.33
C SER A 29 -7.40 10.74 16.84
N GLY A 30 -7.55 9.72 15.99
CA GLY A 30 -7.37 9.83 14.55
C GLY A 30 -5.91 9.95 14.10
N TYR A 31 -5.67 10.58 12.94
CA TYR A 31 -4.33 10.66 12.35
C TYR A 31 -3.32 11.44 13.20
N LYS A 32 -3.81 12.33 14.07
CA LYS A 32 -2.99 13.10 15.00
C LYS A 32 -2.36 12.23 16.09
N ALA A 33 -2.84 10.99 16.25
CA ALA A 33 -2.26 10.02 17.16
C ALA A 33 -0.94 9.43 16.70
N VAL A 34 -0.66 9.48 15.39
CA VAL A 34 0.59 8.96 14.85
C VAL A 34 1.69 10.00 15.02
N ASP A 35 2.84 9.58 15.54
CA ASP A 35 4.01 10.46 15.67
C ASP A 35 4.40 11.03 14.31
N GLY A 36 4.23 12.35 14.18
CA GLY A 36 4.43 13.11 12.94
C GLY A 36 5.86 13.15 12.41
N ARG A 37 6.83 12.58 13.14
CA ARG A 37 8.25 12.43 12.74
C ARG A 37 8.57 11.08 12.12
N SER A 38 7.72 10.07 12.33
CA SER A 38 7.92 8.74 11.77
C SER A 38 7.80 8.77 10.24
N ALA A 39 8.54 7.89 9.56
CA ALA A 39 8.47 7.75 8.11
C ALA A 39 7.02 7.47 7.64
N LEU A 40 6.31 6.60 8.37
CA LEU A 40 4.90 6.28 8.13
C LEU A 40 4.00 7.52 8.22
N ALA A 41 4.22 8.40 9.20
CA ALA A 41 3.42 9.61 9.33
C ALA A 41 3.73 10.67 8.26
N LEU A 42 5.00 10.78 7.83
CA LEU A 42 5.38 11.68 6.74
C LEU A 42 4.74 11.25 5.43
N GLU A 43 4.81 9.95 5.14
CA GLU A 43 4.19 9.38 3.94
C GLU A 43 2.67 9.58 3.97
N LEU A 44 2.02 9.36 5.11
CA LEU A 44 0.59 9.62 5.24
C LEU A 44 0.21 11.08 5.06
N LYS A 45 1.01 12.01 5.59
CA LYS A 45 0.80 13.45 5.35
C LYS A 45 0.88 13.77 3.86
N ALA A 46 1.85 13.19 3.16
CA ALA A 46 2.01 13.34 1.72
C ALA A 46 0.83 12.73 0.95
N GLU A 47 0.40 11.52 1.30
CA GLU A 47 -0.75 10.85 0.69
C GLU A 47 -2.05 11.64 0.91
N ARG A 48 -2.31 12.11 2.13
CA ARG A 48 -3.46 12.95 2.45
C ARG A 48 -3.44 14.24 1.63
N ALA A 49 -2.29 14.90 1.53
CA ALA A 49 -2.13 16.09 0.71
C ALA A 49 -2.37 15.79 -0.78
N GLY A 50 -1.91 14.64 -1.27
CA GLY A 50 -2.15 14.17 -2.63
C GLY A 50 -3.63 13.92 -2.94
N LEU A 51 -4.36 13.28 -2.02
CA LEU A 51 -5.80 13.08 -2.14
C LEU A 51 -6.57 14.40 -2.15
N ILE A 52 -6.21 15.32 -1.23
CA ILE A 52 -6.81 16.66 -1.18
C ILE A 52 -6.53 17.44 -2.48
N ALA A 53 -5.30 17.39 -2.98
CA ALA A 53 -4.92 18.05 -4.22
C ALA A 53 -5.67 17.47 -5.43
N ALA A 54 -5.87 16.14 -5.47
CA ALA A 54 -6.61 15.47 -6.53
C ALA A 54 -8.11 15.82 -6.55
N LEU A 55 -8.68 16.27 -5.43
CA LEU A 55 -10.07 16.69 -5.31
C LEU A 55 -10.30 18.20 -5.55
N GLY A 56 -9.24 18.94 -5.88
CA GLY A 56 -9.33 20.38 -6.14
C GLY A 56 -8.88 21.27 -4.98
N GLY A 57 -8.35 20.69 -3.89
CA GLY A 57 -7.80 21.43 -2.76
C GLY A 57 -8.74 21.55 -1.56
N PRO A 58 -8.26 22.07 -0.43
CA PRO A 58 -8.97 22.02 0.86
C PRO A 58 -10.26 22.84 0.92
N ALA A 59 -10.41 23.86 0.05
CA ALA A 59 -11.61 24.70 0.00
C ALA A 59 -12.79 24.03 -0.72
N GLU A 60 -12.52 23.05 -1.59
CA GLU A 60 -13.51 22.41 -2.46
C GLU A 60 -14.07 21.09 -1.89
N ILE A 61 -13.49 20.63 -0.77
CA ILE A 61 -13.76 19.33 -0.17
C ILE A 61 -14.86 19.45 0.88
N SER A 62 -15.90 18.63 0.73
CA SER A 62 -16.96 18.51 1.73
C SER A 62 -16.43 17.88 3.02
N SER A 63 -17.05 18.19 4.16
CA SER A 63 -16.72 17.54 5.44
C SER A 63 -16.85 16.01 5.40
N GLN A 64 -17.77 15.49 4.58
CA GLN A 64 -17.94 14.05 4.35
C GLN A 64 -16.75 13.45 3.61
N GLU A 65 -16.29 14.10 2.55
CA GLU A 65 -15.13 13.70 1.77
C GLU A 65 -13.86 13.75 2.63
N MET A 66 -13.75 14.78 3.48
CA MET A 66 -12.66 14.90 4.45
C MET A 66 -12.65 13.71 5.43
N SER A 67 -13.82 13.28 5.93
CA SER A 67 -13.95 12.11 6.80
C SER A 67 -13.52 10.81 6.09
N ILE A 68 -13.94 10.63 4.83
CA ILE A 68 -13.55 9.47 4.01
C ILE A 68 -12.03 9.45 3.79
N ILE A 69 -11.42 10.60 3.49
CA ILE A 69 -9.95 10.72 3.35
C ILE A 69 -9.25 10.30 4.65
N GLU A 70 -9.74 10.75 5.80
CA GLU A 70 -9.18 10.36 7.11
C GLU A 70 -9.32 8.85 7.37
N MET A 71 -10.45 8.25 7.02
CA MET A 71 -10.66 6.81 7.10
C MET A 71 -9.68 6.03 6.20
N ILE A 72 -9.47 6.48 4.97
CA ILE A 72 -8.49 5.87 4.04
C ILE A 72 -7.08 5.94 4.63
N CYS A 73 -6.67 7.12 5.12
CA CYS A 73 -5.36 7.32 5.73
C CYS A 73 -5.15 6.39 6.95
N MET A 74 -6.16 6.23 7.82
CA MET A 74 -6.11 5.31 8.95
C MET A 74 -5.95 3.85 8.52
N LYS A 75 -6.68 3.42 7.49
CA LYS A 75 -6.57 2.05 6.96
C LYS A 75 -5.18 1.78 6.43
N ARG A 76 -4.58 2.72 5.71
CA ARG A 76 -3.21 2.57 5.17
C ARG A 76 -2.15 2.43 6.26
N ILE A 77 -2.23 3.22 7.34
CA ILE A 77 -1.33 3.04 8.50
C ILE A 77 -1.44 1.63 9.08
N ARG A 78 -2.66 1.11 9.22
CA ARG A 78 -2.87 -0.23 9.78
C ARG A 78 -2.36 -1.31 8.83
N ARG A 79 -2.56 -1.11 7.52
CA ARG A 79 -2.18 -2.08 6.50
C ARG A 79 -0.66 -2.26 6.37
N LYS A 80 0.12 -1.18 6.35
CA LYS A 80 1.58 -1.23 6.11
C LYS A 80 2.36 -2.17 7.05
N PRO A 81 2.27 -2.06 8.38
CA PRO A 81 3.00 -2.97 9.28
C PRO A 81 2.51 -4.42 9.17
N ILE A 82 1.24 -4.65 8.82
CA ILE A 82 0.73 -6.01 8.59
C ILE A 82 1.32 -6.58 7.28
N GLN A 83 1.40 -5.77 6.22
CA GLN A 83 2.03 -6.15 4.96
C GLN A 83 3.54 -6.41 5.16
N GLU A 84 4.25 -5.52 5.87
CA GLU A 84 5.66 -5.69 6.21
C GLU A 84 5.87 -6.99 7.02
N TRP A 85 5.03 -7.24 8.02
CA TRP A 85 5.07 -8.50 8.77
C TRP A 85 4.83 -9.71 7.87
N ALA A 86 3.84 -9.67 6.97
CA ALA A 86 3.53 -10.76 6.06
C ALA A 86 4.67 -11.04 5.07
N LEU A 87 5.36 -10.00 4.60
CA LEU A 87 6.53 -10.12 3.74
C LEU A 87 7.72 -10.75 4.48
N LEU A 88 7.97 -10.34 5.72
CA LEU A 88 9.04 -10.90 6.56
C LEU A 88 8.75 -12.35 6.99
N ASN A 89 7.49 -12.71 7.15
CA ASN A 89 7.05 -14.01 7.67
C ASN A 89 6.34 -14.85 6.61
N ARG A 90 6.88 -14.87 5.38
CA ARG A 90 6.26 -15.56 4.22
C ARG A 90 5.92 -17.03 4.51
N ASP A 91 6.79 -17.75 5.21
CA ASP A 91 6.58 -19.16 5.53
C ASP A 91 5.46 -19.37 6.56
N ALA A 92 5.24 -18.39 7.45
CA ALA A 92 4.17 -18.43 8.45
C ALA A 92 2.79 -18.07 7.87
N LEU A 93 2.76 -17.52 6.64
CA LEU A 93 1.52 -17.14 5.96
C LEU A 93 0.71 -18.37 5.50
N PHE A 94 1.38 -19.51 5.27
CA PHE A 94 0.73 -20.73 4.80
C PHE A 94 0.99 -21.89 5.75
N ASN A 95 -0.08 -22.42 6.34
CA ASN A 95 0.02 -23.62 7.15
C ASN A 95 0.08 -24.85 6.22
N ARG A 96 1.30 -25.35 5.97
CA ARG A 96 1.54 -26.50 5.08
C ARG A 96 0.82 -27.79 5.53
N ARG A 97 0.66 -27.99 6.85
CA ARG A 97 0.01 -29.19 7.41
C ARG A 97 -1.47 -29.23 7.07
N ASN A 98 -2.16 -28.11 7.25
CA ASN A 98 -3.60 -28.01 7.02
C ASN A 98 -3.95 -27.55 5.59
N LYS A 99 -2.94 -27.17 4.80
CA LYS A 99 -3.10 -26.57 3.45
C LYS A 99 -4.01 -25.34 3.46
N CYS A 100 -3.94 -24.55 4.54
CA CYS A 100 -4.77 -23.36 4.74
C CYS A 100 -3.90 -22.10 4.81
N LEU A 101 -4.46 -20.99 4.31
CA LEU A 101 -3.87 -19.67 4.44
C LEU A 101 -4.09 -19.12 5.86
N ALA A 102 -3.12 -18.38 6.39
CA ALA A 102 -3.25 -17.72 7.68
C ALA A 102 -4.39 -16.67 7.64
N PRO A 103 -5.16 -16.52 8.74
CA PRO A 103 -6.28 -15.58 8.78
C PRO A 103 -5.85 -14.12 8.58
N ILE A 104 -4.57 -13.81 8.85
CA ILE A 104 -3.99 -12.47 8.63
C ILE A 104 -4.03 -12.09 7.14
N ALA A 105 -3.83 -13.05 6.24
CA ALA A 105 -3.89 -12.78 4.81
C ALA A 105 -5.31 -12.42 4.35
N LEU A 106 -6.32 -13.09 4.89
CA LEU A 106 -7.73 -12.76 4.64
C LEU A 106 -8.07 -11.36 5.17
N GLN A 107 -7.58 -11.01 6.36
CA GLN A 107 -7.77 -9.68 6.94
C GLN A 107 -7.11 -8.58 6.10
N LEU A 108 -5.94 -8.86 5.52
CA LEU A 108 -5.28 -7.95 4.59
C LEU A 108 -6.13 -7.69 3.34
N GLU A 109 -6.66 -8.76 2.73
CA GLU A 109 -7.55 -8.65 1.57
C GLU A 109 -8.81 -7.83 1.90
N GLN A 110 -9.43 -8.07 3.05
CA GLN A 110 -10.59 -7.29 3.52
C GLN A 110 -10.26 -5.80 3.73
N LEU A 111 -9.06 -5.50 4.27
CA LEU A 111 -8.60 -4.12 4.41
C LEU A 111 -8.40 -3.45 3.05
N GLU A 112 -7.83 -4.15 2.08
CA GLU A 112 -7.60 -3.65 0.72
C GLU A 112 -8.91 -3.43 -0.03
N GLU A 113 -9.81 -4.41 -0.01
CA GLU A 113 -11.11 -4.29 -0.67
C GLU A 113 -11.93 -3.13 -0.08
N SER A 114 -11.92 -2.99 1.25
CA SER A 114 -12.62 -1.91 1.93
C SER A 114 -11.97 -0.54 1.73
N GLU A 115 -10.70 -0.46 1.35
CA GLU A 115 -10.08 0.79 0.89
C GLU A 115 -10.54 1.13 -0.52
N VAL A 116 -10.54 0.14 -1.43
CA VAL A 116 -11.02 0.33 -2.81
C VAL A 116 -12.46 0.82 -2.83
N ARG A 117 -13.33 0.33 -1.93
CA ARG A 117 -14.71 0.83 -1.78
C ARG A 117 -14.75 2.31 -1.38
N LEU A 118 -13.98 2.72 -0.37
CA LEU A 118 -13.89 4.13 0.04
C LEU A 118 -13.32 5.02 -1.07
N LEU A 119 -12.34 4.53 -1.83
CA LEU A 119 -11.80 5.25 -2.98
C LEU A 119 -12.79 5.35 -4.13
N LYS A 120 -13.67 4.36 -4.33
CA LYS A 120 -14.78 4.44 -5.29
C LYS A 120 -15.83 5.47 -4.86
N GLU A 121 -16.16 5.50 -3.57
CA GLU A 121 -17.05 6.52 -2.99
C GLU A 121 -16.49 7.94 -3.16
N LEU A 122 -15.17 8.11 -2.97
CA LEU A 122 -14.47 9.37 -3.22
C LEU A 122 -14.31 9.68 -4.72
N GLY A 123 -14.20 8.63 -5.54
CA GLY A 123 -13.63 8.64 -6.88
C GLY A 123 -14.60 8.77 -8.05
N LEU A 124 -15.91 8.92 -7.82
CA LEU A 124 -16.85 9.28 -8.90
C LEU A 124 -16.90 10.79 -9.20
N LYS A 125 -16.14 11.61 -8.47
CA LYS A 125 -16.17 13.08 -8.59
C LYS A 125 -14.77 13.69 -8.78
N ARG A 126 -13.95 13.14 -9.70
CA ARG A 126 -12.70 13.82 -10.10
C ARG A 126 -13.05 15.18 -10.72
N LYS A 127 -12.95 16.25 -9.92
CA LYS A 127 -13.17 17.62 -10.38
C LYS A 127 -11.92 18.09 -11.15
N PRO A 128 -12.05 18.68 -12.34
CA PRO A 128 -10.93 19.36 -12.96
C PRO A 128 -10.48 20.49 -12.04
N LYS A 129 -9.17 20.61 -11.82
CA LYS A 129 -8.59 21.72 -11.06
C LYS A 129 -9.00 23.03 -11.74
N GLN A 130 -9.81 23.86 -11.07
CA GLN A 130 -10.15 25.17 -11.60
C GLN A 130 -8.91 26.06 -11.53
N VAL A 131 -8.35 26.37 -12.70
CA VAL A 131 -7.24 27.30 -12.84
C VAL A 131 -7.84 28.64 -13.22
N SER A 132 -7.57 29.68 -12.43
CA SER A 132 -8.03 31.03 -12.77
C SER A 132 -7.30 31.52 -14.02
N LEU A 133 -7.98 32.32 -14.85
CA LEU A 133 -7.37 32.88 -16.06
C LEU A 133 -6.08 33.66 -15.75
N SER A 134 -6.07 34.37 -14.61
CA SER A 134 -4.89 35.06 -14.06
C SER A 134 -3.71 34.13 -13.79
N ASP A 135 -3.94 32.93 -13.24
CA ASP A 135 -2.87 31.96 -12.97
C ASP A 135 -2.30 31.37 -14.26
N TYR A 136 -3.13 31.30 -15.31
CA TYR A 136 -2.73 30.81 -16.62
C TYR A 136 -1.83 31.82 -17.34
N LEU A 137 -2.18 33.11 -17.29
CA LEU A 137 -1.39 34.19 -17.87
C LEU A 137 -0.06 34.40 -17.14
N ASN A 138 -0.02 34.17 -15.82
CA ASN A 138 1.19 34.30 -15.00
C ASN A 138 2.18 33.12 -15.12
N GLY A 139 1.92 32.16 -16.02
CA GLY A 139 2.89 31.11 -16.36
C GLY A 139 3.00 29.94 -15.38
N ASN A 140 2.20 29.90 -14.32
CA ASN A 140 2.13 28.75 -13.39
C ASN A 140 1.34 27.56 -13.95
N GLY A 141 0.68 27.74 -15.10
CA GLY A 141 -0.16 26.74 -15.77
C GLY A 141 0.51 25.97 -16.91
N LYS A 142 1.85 25.86 -16.97
CA LYS A 142 2.51 25.10 -18.06
C LYS A 142 2.21 23.60 -17.96
N ALA A 143 1.13 23.18 -18.63
CA ALA A 143 0.94 21.81 -19.06
C ALA A 143 2.15 21.42 -19.91
N LYS A 144 2.80 20.31 -19.57
CA LYS A 144 3.82 19.70 -20.44
C LYS A 144 3.16 19.45 -21.81
N PRO A 145 3.78 19.90 -22.92
CA PRO A 145 3.21 19.66 -24.24
C PRO A 145 3.20 18.15 -24.49
N ASN A 146 2.01 17.61 -24.79
CA ASN A 146 1.89 16.26 -25.35
C ASN A 146 2.72 16.21 -26.65
N PRO A 147 3.53 15.17 -26.89
CA PRO A 147 4.19 15.00 -28.18
C PRO A 147 3.11 14.87 -29.26
N ALA A 148 3.20 15.72 -30.27
CA ALA A 148 2.21 15.84 -31.33
C ALA A 148 1.99 14.50 -32.07
N PRO A 149 0.76 14.17 -32.47
CA PRO A 149 0.52 13.06 -33.38
C PRO A 149 1.17 13.36 -34.74
N PRO A 150 1.80 12.37 -35.40
CA PRO A 150 2.43 12.57 -36.71
C PRO A 150 1.35 12.97 -37.73
N SER A 151 1.50 14.14 -38.34
CA SER A 151 0.64 14.58 -39.43
C SER A 151 0.86 13.71 -40.68
N PRO A 152 -0.21 13.27 -41.37
CA PRO A 152 -0.08 12.55 -42.63
C PRO A 152 0.13 13.55 -43.78
N SER A 153 1.34 13.61 -44.34
CA SER A 153 1.56 14.28 -45.63
C SER A 153 1.17 13.32 -46.76
N GLY A 154 0.14 13.67 -47.53
CA GLY A 154 -0.24 12.97 -48.75
C GLY A 154 0.39 13.60 -50.01
N SER A 155 0.46 12.75 -51.04
CA SER A 155 0.69 13.02 -52.48
C SER A 155 2.11 13.44 -52.91
N ASP A 156 2.69 13.00 -54.03
CA ASP A 156 2.30 12.10 -55.11
C ASP A 156 3.49 12.08 -56.11
N ASN A 157 3.94 10.90 -56.56
CA ASN A 157 4.19 10.54 -57.96
C ASN A 157 5.13 9.34 -58.10
N GLY A 158 4.71 8.41 -58.96
CA GLY A 158 5.29 7.08 -59.10
C GLY A 158 6.43 6.94 -60.11
N GLN A 159 6.93 5.71 -60.14
CA GLN A 159 7.60 4.97 -61.23
C GLN A 159 8.73 4.12 -60.63
N GLY A 160 8.64 2.79 -60.77
CA GLY A 160 9.74 1.91 -60.42
C GLY A 160 9.33 0.47 -60.12
N CYS A 161 9.15 -0.29 -61.18
CA CYS A 161 9.03 -1.75 -61.21
C CYS A 161 10.15 -2.44 -60.41
N GLY A 162 9.82 -3.48 -59.65
CA GLY A 162 10.79 -4.28 -58.91
C GLY A 162 10.14 -5.44 -58.16
N VAL A 163 9.79 -6.49 -58.90
CA VAL A 163 9.41 -7.79 -58.34
C VAL A 163 10.61 -8.38 -57.61
N GLN A 164 10.46 -8.67 -56.31
CA GLN A 164 11.24 -9.71 -55.64
C GLN A 164 10.41 -10.31 -54.49
N GLU A 165 9.69 -11.34 -54.89
CA GLU A 165 9.29 -12.52 -54.14
C GLU A 165 10.46 -13.09 -53.30
N VAL A 166 10.34 -13.17 -51.96
CA VAL A 166 10.98 -14.20 -51.13
C VAL A 166 10.20 -14.40 -49.80
N GLN A 167 9.54 -15.55 -49.73
CA GLN A 167 9.35 -16.49 -48.61
C GLN A 167 8.80 -16.01 -47.26
N VAL A 168 7.50 -16.31 -47.09
CA VAL A 168 6.91 -16.78 -45.83
C VAL A 168 7.60 -18.09 -45.42
N HIS A 169 8.34 -18.08 -44.31
CA HIS A 169 8.68 -19.31 -43.60
C HIS A 169 7.72 -19.49 -42.41
N GLU A 170 6.68 -20.23 -42.73
CA GLU A 170 5.89 -21.07 -41.84
C GLU A 170 6.82 -22.07 -41.14
N LEU A 171 6.79 -22.09 -39.81
CA LEU A 171 7.28 -23.21 -39.02
C LEU A 171 6.16 -23.63 -38.09
N GLU A 172 5.29 -24.45 -38.66
CA GLU A 172 4.38 -25.34 -37.95
C GLU A 172 5.14 -26.62 -37.55
N ASN A 173 4.82 -27.10 -36.34
CA ASN A 173 4.89 -28.47 -35.86
C ASN A 173 6.27 -29.16 -35.70
N GLN A 174 6.54 -29.54 -34.45
CA GLN A 174 6.62 -30.98 -34.14
C GLN A 174 6.33 -31.25 -32.65
N GLU A 175 5.12 -31.72 -32.40
CA GLU A 175 4.85 -32.72 -31.37
C GLU A 175 5.73 -33.95 -31.65
N THR A 176 6.42 -34.45 -30.62
CA THR A 176 6.84 -35.84 -30.57
C THR A 176 6.38 -36.46 -29.25
N HIS A 177 5.47 -37.41 -29.41
CA HIS A 177 5.09 -38.42 -28.44
C HIS A 177 6.29 -39.16 -27.84
N GLY A 178 6.14 -39.58 -26.58
CA GLY A 178 6.85 -40.75 -26.06
C GLY A 178 6.93 -40.82 -24.53
N PRO A 179 5.97 -41.46 -23.85
CA PRO A 179 6.15 -41.96 -22.49
C PRO A 179 6.80 -43.35 -22.53
N ASN A 180 7.80 -43.62 -21.68
CA ASN A 180 8.12 -44.96 -21.13
C ASN A 180 9.41 -44.90 -20.31
N GLY A 181 9.38 -45.47 -19.09
CA GLY A 181 10.59 -45.63 -18.28
C GLY A 181 10.36 -45.99 -16.82
N SER A 182 9.77 -47.16 -16.58
CA SER A 182 9.73 -47.87 -15.29
C SER A 182 11.11 -48.47 -14.97
N SER A 183 11.60 -48.31 -13.73
CA SER A 183 12.60 -49.18 -13.04
C SER A 183 12.82 -48.62 -11.62
N THR A 184 12.25 -49.18 -10.54
CA THR A 184 12.62 -50.36 -9.73
C THR A 184 13.90 -50.24 -8.89
N GLY A 185 13.74 -50.50 -7.58
CA GLY A 185 14.78 -50.87 -6.57
C GLY A 185 14.89 -49.87 -5.41
N SER A 186 14.40 -50.08 -4.17
CA SER A 186 14.61 -51.11 -3.12
C SER A 186 15.88 -50.93 -2.27
N GLU A 187 15.73 -50.55 -0.98
CA GLU A 187 16.50 -50.98 0.22
C GLU A 187 16.00 -50.13 1.44
N THR A 188 15.33 -50.63 2.49
CA THR A 188 15.80 -51.37 3.71
C THR A 188 17.03 -50.72 4.35
N THR A 189 17.20 -50.41 5.64
CA THR A 189 16.74 -50.82 6.99
C THR A 189 17.14 -49.66 7.96
N GLU A 190 16.58 -49.40 9.15
CA GLU A 190 16.92 -49.89 10.51
C GLU A 190 16.27 -48.88 11.49
N THR A 191 15.45 -49.25 12.49
CA THR A 191 15.77 -49.80 13.82
C THR A 191 16.51 -48.85 14.77
N GLY A 192 15.90 -48.55 15.93
CA GLY A 192 16.49 -47.85 17.10
C GLY A 192 15.47 -46.87 17.71
N ALA A 193 14.58 -47.21 18.64
CA ALA A 193 14.79 -47.74 19.99
C ALA A 193 15.89 -46.98 20.76
N SER A 194 15.49 -46.06 21.64
CA SER A 194 16.04 -45.95 22.99
C SER A 194 15.23 -44.98 23.85
N GLU A 195 14.55 -45.57 24.83
CA GLU A 195 14.20 -44.98 26.11
C GLU A 195 15.42 -44.32 26.76
N VAL A 196 15.24 -43.15 27.38
CA VAL A 196 16.08 -42.76 28.53
C VAL A 196 15.18 -42.10 29.58
N THR A 197 14.99 -42.86 30.63
CA THR A 197 14.58 -42.47 31.97
C THR A 197 15.66 -41.59 32.61
N THR A 198 15.30 -40.44 33.20
CA THR A 198 15.70 -40.01 34.55
C THR A 198 14.72 -38.93 35.01
#